data_AF-A0A6M3IXV7-F1
#
_entry.id   AF-A0A6M3IXV7-F1
#
_cell.length_a   1.000
_cell.length_b   1.000
_cell.length_c   1.000
_cell.angle_alpha   90.00
_cell.angle_beta   90.00
_cell.angle_gamma   90.00
#
_symmetry.space_group_name_H-M   'P 1'
#
loop_
_entity.id
_entity.type
_entity.pdbx_description
1 polymer ?
#
loop_
_entity_poly.entity_id
_entity_poly.type
_entity_poly.pdbx_seq_one_letter_code
_entity_poly.pdbx_strand_id
1 'polypeptide(L)' 'MSRNRRYPRPGKWEKTSRQERPGIKACTGCARPFGKKEVFRLRETQVNWFRGDDEVEALCPACYVKEKTRDI' A
#
# COMPACT_ATOMS: atom_id res chain seq x y z
N MET A 1 -9.27 -12.31 -30.37
CA MET A 1 -9.68 -10.97 -29.89
C MET A 1 -8.85 -10.62 -28.66
N SER A 2 -7.72 -9.93 -28.87
CA SER A 2 -6.79 -9.52 -27.82
C SER A 2 -7.41 -8.40 -26.98
N ARG A 3 -7.89 -8.71 -25.77
CA ARG A 3 -8.42 -7.72 -24.82
C ARG A 3 -7.51 -7.61 -23.61
N ASN A 4 -7.03 -6.37 -23.40
CA ASN A 4 -6.33 -5.82 -22.24
C ASN A 4 -4.79 -5.90 -22.20
N ARG A 5 -4.17 -4.99 -22.97
CA ARG A 5 -3.15 -4.09 -22.40
C ARG A 5 -3.74 -3.45 -21.14
N ARG A 6 -3.45 -3.94 -19.94
CA ARG A 6 -3.71 -3.18 -18.71
C ARG A 6 -2.50 -3.33 -17.82
N TYR A 7 -1.74 -2.23 -17.78
CA TYR A 7 -0.92 -1.69 -16.71
C TYR A 7 -1.01 -2.42 -15.36
N PRO A 8 0.06 -2.39 -14.55
CA PRO A 8 0.08 -3.05 -13.26
C PRO A 8 -1.20 -2.75 -12.50
N ARG A 9 -1.91 -3.81 -12.10
CA ARG A 9 -3.14 -3.63 -11.34
C ARG A 9 -2.75 -2.85 -10.08
N PRO A 10 -3.40 -1.72 -9.77
CA PRO A 10 -3.16 -1.06 -8.49
C PRO A 10 -3.36 -2.11 -7.40
N GLY A 11 -2.34 -2.30 -6.56
CA GLY A 11 -2.42 -3.22 -5.45
C GLY A 11 -3.70 -2.99 -4.67
N LYS A 12 -4.36 -4.06 -4.25
CA LYS A 12 -5.53 -3.91 -3.39
C LYS A 12 -5.08 -3.40 -2.03
N TRP A 13 -5.87 -2.50 -1.45
CA TRP A 13 -5.66 -2.07 -0.07
C TRP A 13 -6.05 -3.17 0.91
N GLU A 14 -5.04 -3.82 1.48
CA GLU A 14 -5.21 -4.89 2.48
C GLU A 14 -5.06 -4.34 3.89
N LYS A 15 -5.74 -4.97 4.86
CA LYS A 15 -5.53 -4.67 6.28
C LYS A 15 -4.42 -5.58 6.78
N THR A 16 -3.40 -5.01 7.40
CA THR A 16 -2.32 -5.79 8.00
C THR A 16 -1.79 -5.06 9.24
N SER A 17 -0.84 -5.69 9.91
CA SER A 17 -0.20 -5.17 11.12
C SER A 17 1.32 -5.32 11.03
N ARG A 18 2.03 -4.66 11.95
CA ARG A 18 3.50 -4.75 12.02
C ARG A 18 3.99 -6.16 12.39
N GLN A 19 3.12 -7.00 12.97
CA GLN A 19 3.43 -8.40 13.25
C GLN A 19 3.48 -9.23 11.96
N GLU A 20 2.60 -8.94 11.01
CA GLU A 20 2.53 -9.65 9.72
C GLU A 20 3.53 -9.09 8.71
N ARG A 21 3.79 -7.78 8.76
CA ARG A 21 4.73 -7.09 7.86
C ARG A 21 5.76 -6.29 8.67
N PRO A 22 6.79 -6.96 9.25
CA PRO A 22 7.77 -6.32 10.12
C PRO A 22 8.69 -5.31 9.42
N GLY A 23 8.81 -5.40 8.09
CA GLY A 23 9.55 -4.42 7.27
C GLY A 23 8.93 -3.03 7.27
N ILE A 24 7.65 -2.92 7.63
CA ILE A 24 6.89 -1.67 7.57
C ILE A 24 6.80 -1.06 8.96
N LYS A 25 7.56 0.02 9.16
CA LYS A 25 7.73 0.65 10.48
C LYS A 25 6.89 1.91 10.67
N ALA A 26 6.52 2.58 9.59
CA ALA A 26 5.87 3.88 9.63
C ALA A 26 4.91 4.08 8.45
N CYS A 27 3.98 5.02 8.63
CA CYS A 27 3.06 5.45 7.58
C CYS A 27 3.80 6.25 6.50
N THR A 28 3.62 5.87 5.24
CA THR A 28 4.17 6.53 4.05
C THR A 28 3.66 7.97 3.92
N GLY A 29 2.39 8.22 4.26
CA GLY A 29 1.78 9.55 4.09
C GLY A 29 2.06 10.57 5.20
N CYS A 30 2.41 10.14 6.41
CA CYS A 30 2.64 11.07 7.53
C CYS A 30 3.91 10.77 8.35
N ALA A 31 4.72 9.80 7.93
CA ALA A 31 5.94 9.33 8.62
C ALA A 31 5.74 8.87 10.07
N ARG A 32 4.50 8.78 10.57
CA ARG A 32 4.22 8.33 11.93
C ARG A 32 4.58 6.85 12.09
N PRO A 33 5.34 6.46 13.12
CA PRO A 33 5.62 5.04 13.38
C PRO A 33 4.35 4.27 13.72
N PHE A 34 4.27 3.02 13.24
CA PHE A 34 3.18 2.12 13.59
C PHE A 34 3.44 1.45 14.95
N GLY A 35 2.40 1.45 15.79
CA GLY A 35 2.38 0.64 17.01
C GLY A 35 2.52 -0.86 16.69
N LYS A 36 3.04 -1.65 17.65
CA LYS A 36 3.28 -3.09 17.45
C LYS A 36 2.03 -3.88 17.01
N LYS A 37 0.85 -3.48 17.49
CA LYS A 37 -0.46 -4.09 17.17
C LYS A 37 -1.36 -3.16 16.36
N GLU A 38 -0.81 -2.08 15.82
CA GLU A 38 -1.60 -1.14 15.06
C GLU A 38 -1.93 -1.73 13.69
N VAL A 39 -3.22 -1.74 13.35
CA VAL A 39 -3.70 -2.17 12.04
C VAL A 39 -3.57 -1.00 11.08
N PHE A 40 -2.83 -1.20 10.00
CA PHE A 40 -2.65 -0.24 8.92
C PHE A 40 -3.10 -0.84 7.59
N ARG A 41 -3.19 0.03 6.58
CA ARG A 41 -3.54 -0.35 5.22
C ARG A 41 -2.28 -0.48 4.40
N LEU A 42 -2.14 -1.57 3.68
CA LEU A 42 -1.02 -1.86 2.80
C LEU A 42 -1.48 -1.94 1.36
N ARG A 43 -0.70 -1.40 0.45
CA ARG A 43 -0.85 -1.58 -0.99
C ARG A 43 0.52 -1.87 -1.60
N GLU A 44 0.62 -3.00 -2.27
CA GLU A 44 1.81 -3.39 -3.03
C GLU A 44 1.50 -3.17 -4.52
N THR A 45 2.18 -2.20 -5.13
CA THR A 45 2.02 -1.87 -6.56
C THR A 45 3.28 -2.30 -7.30
N GLN A 46 3.14 -3.25 -8.22
CA GLN A 46 4.25 -3.68 -9.07
C GLN A 46 4.53 -2.61 -10.13
N VAL A 47 5.61 -1.85 -10.02
CA VAL A 47 5.88 -0.74 -10.96
C VAL A 47 6.63 -1.21 -12.19
N ASN A 48 7.52 -2.20 -12.05
CA ASN A 48 8.34 -2.70 -13.15
C ASN A 48 8.54 -4.22 -13.13
N TRP A 49 7.95 -4.92 -14.10
CA TRP A 49 8.07 -6.37 -14.26
C TRP A 49 9.48 -6.86 -14.57
N PHE A 50 10.32 -6.03 -15.21
CA PHE A 50 11.67 -6.42 -15.61
C PHE A 50 12.71 -6.28 -14.49
N ARG A 51 12.40 -5.50 -13.45
CA ARG A 51 13.34 -5.20 -12.36
C ARG A 51 12.87 -5.69 -10.99
N GLY A 52 11.60 -6.09 -10.85
CA GLY A 52 11.04 -6.47 -9.56
C GLY A 52 10.89 -5.28 -8.62
N ASP A 53 10.76 -4.06 -9.18
CA ASP A 53 10.50 -2.86 -8.39
C ASP A 53 9.03 -2.87 -7.96
N ASP A 54 8.78 -3.39 -6.76
CA ASP A 54 7.50 -3.34 -6.07
C ASP A 54 7.48 -2.11 -5.15
N GLU A 55 6.56 -1.17 -5.41
CA GLU A 55 6.28 -0.07 -4.50
C GLU A 55 5.36 -0.57 -3.39
N VAL A 56 5.79 -0.40 -2.14
CA VAL A 56 5.04 -0.80 -0.96
C VAL A 56 4.59 0.45 -0.22
N GLU A 57 3.28 0.71 -0.26
CA GLU A 57 2.66 1.84 0.42
C GLU A 57 1.92 1.36 1.67
N ALA A 58 2.31 1.87 2.82
CA ALA A 58 1.62 1.65 4.08
C ALA A 58 1.00 2.94 4.61
N LEU A 59 -0.30 2.95 4.89
CA LEU A 59 -1.01 4.12 5.40
C LEU A 59 -1.71 3.83 6.72
N CYS A 60 -1.58 4.77 7.65
CA CYS A 60 -2.41 4.78 8.86
C CYS A 60 -3.89 5.03 8.48
N PRO A 61 -4.85 4.68 9.34
CA PRO A 61 -6.27 4.87 9.06
C PRO A 61 -6.62 6.31 8.63
N ALA A 62 -5.99 7.32 9.24
CA ALA A 62 -6.21 8.72 8.90
C ALA A 62 -5.69 9.08 7.50
N CYS A 63 -4.50 8.62 7.12
CA CYS A 63 -3.94 8.86 5.78
C CYS A 63 -4.69 8.07 4.70
N TYR A 64 -5.11 6.84 5.01
CA TYR A 64 -5.90 6.03 4.08
C TYR A 64 -7.25 6.68 3.75
N VAL A 65 -7.94 7.25 4.76
CA VAL A 65 -9.19 8.00 4.50
C VAL A 65 -8.93 9.16 3.55
N LYS A 66 -7.90 9.98 3.82
CA LYS A 66 -7.54 11.12 2.95
C LYS A 66 -7.24 10.70 1.52
N GLU A 67 -6.54 9.60 1.33
CA GLU A 67 -6.22 9.11 -0.01
C GLU A 67 -7.46 8.61 -0.75
N LYS A 68 -8.33 7.85 -0.08
CA LYS A 68 -9.59 7.40 -0.68
C LYS A 68 -10.51 8.57 -1.07
N THR A 69 -10.49 9.67 -0.33
CA THR A 69 -11.26 10.88 -0.68
C THR A 69 -10.72 11.61 -1.91
N ARG A 70 -9.46 11.38 -2.32
CA ARG A 70 -8.90 11.97 -3.54
C ARG A 70 -9.30 11.20 -4.82
N ASP A 71 -9.73 9.95 -4.66
CA ASP A 71 -10.10 9.05 -5.76
C ASP A 71 -11.61 9.11 -6.10
N ILE A 72 -12.38 9.95 -5.40
CA ILE A 72 -13.83 10.19 -5.58
C ILE A 72 -14.03 11.62 -6.08
#